data_AF-A0A822BDE8-F1
#
_entry.id   AF-A0A822BDE8-F1
#
_cell.length_a   1.000
_cell.length_b   1.000
_cell.length_c   1.000
_cell.angle_alpha   90.00
_cell.angle_beta   90.00
_cell.angle_gamma   90.00
#
_symmetry.space_group_name_H-M   'P 1'
#
loop_
_entity.id
_entity.type
_entity.pdbx_description
1 polymer ?
#
loop_
_entity_poly.entity_id
_entity_poly.type
_entity_poly.pdbx_seq_one_letter_code
_entity_poly.pdbx_strand_id
1 'polypeptide(L)'
;QLTYIEDDGFVYCRNTKDPNEMWAPLLEKAYAKIHGSYQTLDGGEMNEALINMTAGLDENFNLFKLNAEKDKQPNSKEAIKRIMYQAFAKNSMLGCSIGADPSKSEEKLSSDLIAGHAYTVIDAQEITNNDQKVSLVKVRNPWGRGGEWNGNWSDNSTVWDTVSDEEKEKLKYKKLNDGEFWMSWDDFFSNFHNLSMCHCGPSTFEAIAELEDSPKPVDQSEKNIG
;
A
#
# COMPACT_ATOMS: atom_id res chain seq x y z
N GLN A 1 -7.26 -31.53 -3.82
CA GLN A 1 -6.79 -32.14 -2.56
C GLN A 1 -6.95 -31.05 -1.51
N LEU A 2 -7.91 -31.18 -0.59
CA LEU A 2 -8.13 -30.15 0.44
C LEU A 2 -7.08 -30.38 1.52
N THR A 3 -6.08 -29.51 1.56
CA THR A 3 -5.06 -29.50 2.60
C THR A 3 -5.72 -29.00 3.88
N TYR A 4 -5.95 -29.90 4.84
CA TYR A 4 -6.25 -29.51 6.22
C TYR A 4 -5.04 -28.74 6.74
N ILE A 5 -5.23 -27.47 7.11
CA ILE A 5 -4.20 -26.67 7.76
C ILE A 5 -4.30 -27.00 9.25
N GLU A 6 -3.23 -27.55 9.83
CA GLU A 6 -3.12 -27.99 11.22
C GLU A 6 -2.98 -26.84 12.23
N ASP A 7 -3.14 -25.58 11.81
CA ASP A 7 -3.08 -24.41 12.68
C ASP A 7 -4.50 -23.89 12.97
N ASP A 8 -4.84 -23.71 14.26
CA ASP A 8 -6.08 -23.08 14.75
C ASP A 8 -6.24 -21.58 14.38
N GLY A 9 -5.56 -21.11 13.32
CA GLY A 9 -5.52 -19.72 12.89
C GLY A 9 -6.43 -19.43 11.68
N PHE A 10 -6.72 -18.14 11.44
CA PHE A 10 -7.40 -17.68 10.23
C PHE A 10 -6.65 -18.10 8.97
N VAL A 11 -7.40 -18.57 7.97
CA VAL A 11 -6.90 -18.99 6.64
C VAL A 11 -6.73 -17.79 5.70
N TYR A 12 -7.58 -16.76 5.83
CA TYR A 12 -7.58 -15.55 4.99
C TYR A 12 -6.90 -14.37 5.71
N CYS A 13 -7.37 -13.13 5.52
CA CYS A 13 -6.80 -11.94 6.11
C CYS A 13 -6.66 -12.08 7.63
N ARG A 14 -5.48 -11.76 8.15
CA ARG A 14 -5.16 -11.79 9.58
C ARG A 14 -4.00 -10.86 9.91
N ASN A 15 -4.01 -10.32 11.12
CA ASN A 15 -2.83 -9.69 11.68
C ASN A 15 -1.88 -10.76 12.22
N THR A 16 -0.67 -10.82 11.66
CA THR A 16 0.36 -11.79 12.08
C THR A 16 1.11 -11.37 13.35
N LYS A 17 1.04 -10.09 13.73
CA LYS A 17 1.65 -9.52 14.93
C LYS A 17 0.71 -9.55 16.14
N ASP A 18 -0.60 -9.40 15.92
CA ASP A 18 -1.64 -9.52 16.95
C ASP A 18 -2.75 -10.48 16.51
N PRO A 19 -2.66 -11.77 16.86
CA PRO A 19 -3.65 -12.78 16.47
C PRO A 19 -5.06 -12.55 17.02
N ASN A 20 -5.21 -11.71 18.06
CA ASN A 20 -6.51 -11.38 18.65
C ASN A 20 -7.17 -10.18 17.97
N GLU A 21 -6.47 -9.50 17.05
CA GLU A 21 -7.03 -8.39 16.29
C GLU A 21 -7.97 -8.91 15.17
N MET A 22 -9.28 -8.70 15.38
CA MET A 22 -10.32 -9.33 14.58
C MET A 22 -10.96 -8.42 13.52
N TRP A 23 -10.68 -7.12 13.52
CA TRP A 23 -11.41 -6.18 12.65
C TRP A 23 -11.18 -6.49 11.16
N ALA A 24 -9.95 -6.80 10.76
CA ALA A 24 -9.62 -7.09 9.37
C ALA A 24 -10.22 -8.44 8.87
N PRO A 25 -10.07 -9.57 9.60
CA PRO A 25 -10.76 -10.81 9.24
C PRO A 25 -12.28 -10.66 9.15
N LEU A 26 -12.90 -9.91 10.08
CA LEU A 26 -14.34 -9.70 10.09
C LEU A 26 -14.81 -8.80 8.94
N LEU A 27 -14.04 -7.75 8.61
CA LEU A 27 -14.32 -6.87 7.47
C LEU A 27 -14.24 -7.65 6.16
N GLU A 28 -13.19 -8.43 5.95
CA GLU A 28 -13.04 -9.28 4.77
C GLU A 28 -14.18 -10.30 4.66
N LYS A 29 -14.60 -10.90 5.78
CA LYS A 29 -15.76 -11.82 5.80
C LYS A 29 -17.06 -11.13 5.37
N ALA A 30 -17.29 -9.91 5.84
CA ALA A 30 -18.46 -9.13 5.46
C ALA A 30 -18.44 -8.78 3.97
N TYR A 31 -17.27 -8.39 3.46
CA TYR A 31 -17.05 -8.11 2.04
C TYR A 31 -17.27 -9.37 1.18
N ALA A 32 -16.67 -10.49 1.55
CA ALA A 32 -16.88 -11.79 0.92
C ALA A 32 -18.37 -12.19 0.88
N LYS A 33 -19.12 -11.92 1.96
CA LYS A 33 -20.56 -12.19 2.02
C LYS A 33 -21.35 -11.37 0.99
N ILE A 34 -21.01 -10.09 0.78
CA ILE A 34 -21.66 -9.22 -0.22
C ILE A 34 -21.38 -9.73 -1.63
N HIS A 35 -20.16 -10.23 -1.87
CA HIS A 35 -19.73 -10.77 -3.16
C HIS A 35 -20.07 -12.26 -3.36
N GLY A 36 -20.69 -12.90 -2.36
CA GLY A 36 -21.20 -14.27 -2.40
C GLY A 36 -20.31 -15.32 -1.74
N SER A 37 -18.99 -15.19 -1.80
CA SER A 37 -18.04 -16.10 -1.15
C SER A 37 -16.64 -15.48 -0.97
N TYR A 38 -15.74 -16.17 -0.30
CA TYR A 38 -14.32 -15.79 -0.28
C TYR A 38 -13.65 -16.05 -1.64
N GLN A 39 -14.03 -17.12 -2.34
CA GLN A 39 -13.44 -17.48 -3.64
C GLN A 39 -13.67 -16.41 -4.71
N THR A 40 -14.79 -15.68 -4.62
CA THR A 40 -15.11 -14.58 -5.53
C THR A 40 -14.26 -13.33 -5.32
N LEU A 41 -13.47 -13.25 -4.24
CA LEU A 41 -12.54 -12.15 -4.00
C LEU A 41 -11.17 -12.39 -4.65
N ASP A 42 -10.89 -13.61 -5.11
CA ASP A 42 -9.63 -13.94 -5.76
C ASP A 42 -9.51 -13.22 -7.11
N GLY A 43 -8.33 -12.63 -7.36
CA GLY A 43 -8.07 -11.80 -8.55
C GLY A 43 -8.79 -10.45 -8.58
N GLY A 44 -9.28 -9.96 -7.44
CA GLY A 44 -9.91 -8.63 -7.34
C GLY A 44 -8.91 -7.48 -7.60
N GLU A 45 -9.43 -6.38 -8.13
CA GLU A 45 -8.65 -5.16 -8.35
C GLU A 45 -8.74 -4.24 -7.13
N MET A 46 -7.61 -3.65 -6.73
CA MET A 46 -7.53 -2.82 -5.51
C MET A 46 -8.45 -1.59 -5.58
N ASN A 47 -8.57 -0.97 -6.76
CA ASN A 47 -9.40 0.23 -6.95
C ASN A 47 -10.90 -0.05 -6.72
N GLU A 48 -11.41 -1.21 -7.14
CA GLU A 48 -12.80 -1.60 -6.90
C GLU A 48 -13.09 -1.69 -5.40
N ALA A 49 -12.17 -2.31 -4.64
CA ALA A 49 -12.29 -2.38 -3.19
C ALA A 49 -12.27 -0.98 -2.54
N LEU A 50 -11.38 -0.08 -2.98
CA LEU A 50 -11.30 1.28 -2.45
C LEU A 50 -12.57 2.07 -2.73
N ILE A 51 -13.13 2.00 -3.94
CA ILE A 51 -14.40 2.65 -4.29
C ILE A 51 -15.54 2.09 -3.43
N ASN A 52 -15.65 0.76 -3.32
CA ASN A 52 -16.71 0.13 -2.54
C ASN A 52 -16.66 0.49 -1.06
N MET A 53 -15.46 0.68 -0.51
CA MET A 53 -15.27 1.01 0.91
C MET A 53 -15.41 2.51 1.22
N THR A 54 -15.15 3.39 0.25
CA THR A 54 -15.06 4.85 0.52
C THR A 54 -16.01 5.72 -0.27
N ALA A 55 -16.68 5.14 -1.27
CA ALA A 55 -17.43 5.85 -2.30
C ALA A 55 -16.60 6.94 -3.02
N GLY A 56 -15.28 6.79 -3.01
CA GLY A 56 -14.35 7.71 -3.65
C GLY A 56 -14.35 7.62 -5.18
N LEU A 57 -13.69 8.59 -5.80
CA LEU A 57 -13.46 8.61 -7.24
C LEU A 57 -12.11 7.95 -7.55
N ASP A 58 -12.10 7.09 -8.55
CA ASP A 58 -10.91 6.36 -8.96
C ASP A 58 -10.21 7.02 -10.15
N GLU A 59 -8.89 7.10 -10.06
CA GLU A 59 -7.99 7.57 -11.11
C GLU A 59 -6.85 6.56 -11.30
N ASN A 60 -6.70 6.01 -12.50
CA ASN A 60 -5.70 4.98 -12.81
C ASN A 60 -4.70 5.43 -13.86
N PHE A 61 -3.45 5.07 -13.63
CA PHE A 61 -2.33 5.32 -14.53
C PHE A 61 -1.65 3.99 -14.90
N ASN A 62 -1.57 3.74 -16.21
CA ASN A 62 -0.78 2.63 -16.74
C ASN A 62 0.67 3.10 -16.94
N LEU A 63 1.51 2.83 -15.94
CA LEU A 63 2.92 3.20 -15.92
C LEU A 63 3.74 2.43 -16.97
N PHE A 64 3.35 1.19 -17.27
CA PHE A 64 3.99 0.39 -18.31
C PHE A 64 3.87 1.06 -19.69
N LYS A 65 2.65 1.46 -20.06
CA LYS A 65 2.38 2.19 -21.30
C LYS A 65 3.07 3.55 -21.31
N LEU A 66 3.05 4.26 -20.19
CA LEU A 66 3.73 5.55 -20.05
C LEU A 66 5.22 5.44 -20.36
N ASN A 67 5.91 4.42 -19.85
CA ASN A 67 7.31 4.18 -20.16
C ASN A 67 7.55 3.83 -21.63
N ALA A 68 6.66 3.00 -22.22
CA ALA A 68 6.74 2.62 -23.63
C ALA A 68 6.55 3.82 -24.58
N GLU A 69 5.81 4.85 -24.14
CA GLU A 69 5.49 6.05 -24.92
C GLU A 69 6.26 7.30 -24.47
N LYS A 70 7.38 7.15 -23.75
CA LYS A 70 8.15 8.26 -23.16
C LYS A 70 8.48 9.38 -24.15
N ASP A 71 8.79 9.05 -25.40
CA ASP A 71 9.18 10.03 -26.43
C ASP A 71 7.99 10.88 -26.91
N LYS A 72 6.76 10.36 -26.77
CA LYS A 72 5.52 11.08 -27.11
C LYS A 72 5.08 12.00 -25.99
N GLN A 73 5.39 11.66 -24.73
CA GLN A 73 4.95 12.38 -23.55
C GLN A 73 6.10 12.55 -22.54
N PRO A 74 7.10 13.39 -22.85
CA PRO A 74 8.34 13.48 -22.07
C PRO A 74 8.15 13.97 -20.64
N ASN A 75 7.08 14.73 -20.35
CA ASN A 75 6.80 15.28 -19.02
C ASN A 75 5.78 14.45 -18.21
N SER A 76 5.43 13.25 -18.69
CA SER A 76 4.37 12.44 -18.08
C SER A 76 4.73 11.94 -16.68
N LYS A 77 6.00 11.59 -16.44
CA LYS A 77 6.49 11.17 -15.11
C LYS A 77 6.39 12.30 -14.09
N GLU A 78 6.81 13.50 -14.46
CA GLU A 78 6.74 14.71 -13.64
C GLU A 78 5.30 15.10 -13.32
N ALA A 79 4.39 14.96 -14.31
CA ALA A 79 2.97 15.18 -14.10
C ALA A 79 2.40 14.19 -13.07
N ILE A 80 2.71 12.88 -13.18
CA ILE A 80 2.26 11.88 -12.20
C ILE A 80 2.84 12.15 -10.82
N LYS A 81 4.12 12.48 -10.70
CA LYS A 81 4.74 12.87 -9.41
C LYS A 81 3.95 14.00 -8.76
N ARG A 82 3.64 15.06 -9.52
CA ARG A 82 2.86 16.21 -9.04
C ARG A 82 1.44 15.81 -8.62
N ILE A 83 0.77 14.97 -9.39
CA ILE A 83 -0.57 14.47 -9.07
C ILE A 83 -0.53 13.66 -7.77
N MET A 84 0.45 12.77 -7.60
CA MET A 84 0.61 11.99 -6.37
C MET A 84 0.85 12.87 -5.14
N TYR A 85 1.72 13.90 -5.23
CA TYR A 85 1.89 14.85 -4.13
C TYR A 85 0.58 15.58 -3.77
N GLN A 86 -0.23 15.94 -4.77
CA GLN A 86 -1.54 16.54 -4.54
C GLN A 86 -2.54 15.56 -3.94
N ALA A 87 -2.48 14.29 -4.34
CA ALA A 87 -3.31 13.21 -3.83
C ALA A 87 -3.01 12.97 -2.34
N PHE A 88 -1.73 12.91 -1.95
CA PHE A 88 -1.33 12.85 -0.54
C PHE A 88 -1.81 14.05 0.27
N ALA A 89 -1.65 15.26 -0.26
CA ALA A 89 -2.13 16.48 0.40
C ALA A 89 -3.65 16.52 0.61
N LYS A 90 -4.40 15.71 -0.14
CA LYS A 90 -5.86 15.56 -0.04
C LYS A 90 -6.27 14.25 0.63
N ASN A 91 -5.35 13.55 1.29
CA ASN A 91 -5.59 12.26 1.95
C ASN A 91 -6.25 11.22 1.02
N SER A 92 -5.91 11.25 -0.28
CA SER A 92 -6.31 10.19 -1.20
C SER A 92 -5.55 8.90 -0.89
N MET A 93 -6.16 7.76 -1.15
CA MET A 93 -5.50 6.46 -0.98
C MET A 93 -4.83 6.06 -2.29
N LEU A 94 -3.58 5.63 -2.22
CA LEU A 94 -2.81 5.27 -3.40
C LEU A 94 -2.35 3.83 -3.28
N GLY A 95 -2.38 3.11 -4.40
CA GLY A 95 -1.70 1.84 -4.50
C GLY A 95 -1.21 1.55 -5.89
N CYS A 96 -0.41 0.51 -6.00
CA CYS A 96 0.29 0.16 -7.21
C CYS A 96 0.43 -1.35 -7.32
N SER A 97 0.60 -1.83 -8.54
CA SER A 97 0.78 -3.25 -8.78
C SER A 97 1.75 -3.49 -9.92
N ILE A 98 2.28 -4.71 -9.94
CA ILE A 98 3.13 -5.22 -11.00
C ILE A 98 2.32 -6.30 -11.72
N GLY A 99 2.13 -6.16 -13.02
CA GLY A 99 1.42 -7.16 -13.81
C GLY A 99 2.14 -8.52 -13.77
N ALA A 100 1.39 -9.59 -13.58
CA ALA A 100 1.88 -10.97 -13.63
C ALA A 100 1.54 -11.65 -14.95
N ASP A 101 2.29 -12.72 -15.24
CA ASP A 101 1.85 -13.73 -16.20
C ASP A 101 0.57 -14.40 -15.67
N PRO A 102 -0.53 -14.48 -16.42
CA PRO A 102 -1.78 -15.12 -15.96
C PRO A 102 -1.63 -16.57 -15.51
N SER A 103 -0.55 -17.25 -15.93
CA SER A 103 -0.24 -18.63 -15.51
C SER A 103 0.50 -18.72 -14.17
N LYS A 104 0.96 -17.59 -13.62
CA LYS A 104 1.70 -17.51 -12.36
C LYS A 104 1.01 -16.55 -11.40
N SER A 105 0.57 -17.07 -10.27
CA SER A 105 0.11 -16.25 -9.16
C SER A 105 1.30 -15.86 -8.29
N GLU A 106 1.38 -14.57 -7.91
CA GLU A 106 2.28 -14.04 -6.88
C GLU A 106 3.76 -14.43 -7.08
N GLU A 107 4.30 -14.15 -8.27
CA GLU A 107 5.69 -14.47 -8.61
C GLU A 107 6.66 -13.45 -7.99
N LYS A 108 7.57 -13.95 -7.15
CA LYS A 108 8.67 -13.14 -6.62
C LYS A 108 9.74 -12.88 -7.69
N LEU A 109 10.01 -11.60 -7.97
CA LEU A 109 10.97 -11.11 -8.94
C LEU A 109 12.38 -11.02 -8.38
N SER A 110 13.37 -10.77 -9.25
CA SER A 110 14.77 -10.55 -8.84
C SER A 110 14.99 -9.30 -7.98
N SER A 111 14.08 -8.32 -8.08
CA SER A 111 14.04 -7.12 -7.22
C SER A 111 13.44 -7.38 -5.83
N ASP A 112 13.15 -8.64 -5.50
CA ASP A 112 12.37 -9.11 -4.35
C ASP A 112 10.91 -8.64 -4.30
N LEU A 113 10.49 -7.75 -5.21
CA LEU A 113 9.08 -7.42 -5.43
C LEU A 113 8.30 -8.62 -5.98
N ILE A 114 6.98 -8.56 -5.85
CA ILE A 114 6.05 -9.65 -6.20
C ILE A 114 5.13 -9.19 -7.32
N ALA A 115 5.15 -9.89 -8.44
CA ALA A 115 4.24 -9.69 -9.56
C ALA A 115 2.88 -10.34 -9.28
N GLY A 116 1.80 -9.69 -9.74
CA GLY A 116 0.43 -10.13 -9.47
C GLY A 116 -0.03 -9.79 -8.05
N HIS A 117 0.67 -8.87 -7.39
CA HIS A 117 0.41 -8.45 -6.01
C HIS A 117 0.13 -6.95 -5.92
N ALA A 118 -0.77 -6.57 -5.02
CA ALA A 118 -1.12 -5.18 -4.75
C ALA A 118 -0.27 -4.61 -3.61
N TYR A 119 0.29 -3.42 -3.84
CA TYR A 119 1.06 -2.64 -2.88
C TYR A 119 0.35 -1.31 -2.60
N THR A 120 0.59 -0.74 -1.42
CA THR A 120 0.09 0.61 -1.07
C THR A 120 1.23 1.61 -1.21
N VAL A 121 0.97 2.76 -1.84
CA VAL A 121 1.91 3.89 -1.82
C VAL A 121 1.53 4.75 -0.62
N ILE A 122 2.42 4.83 0.37
CA ILE A 122 2.09 5.40 1.69
C ILE A 122 2.73 6.75 1.95
N ASP A 123 3.78 7.12 1.21
CA ASP A 123 4.42 8.43 1.33
C ASP A 123 5.21 8.77 0.06
N ALA A 124 5.48 10.05 -0.14
CA ALA A 124 6.44 10.55 -1.13
C ALA A 124 7.10 11.82 -0.61
N GLN A 125 8.42 11.88 -0.63
CA GLN A 125 9.19 12.98 -0.05
C GLN A 125 10.42 13.32 -0.88
N GLU A 126 10.85 14.57 -0.78
CA GLU A 126 12.14 15.04 -1.31
C GLU A 126 13.10 15.26 -0.13
N ILE A 127 14.31 14.73 -0.25
CA ILE A 127 15.40 14.91 0.71
C ILE A 127 16.62 15.53 0.03
N THR A 128 17.54 16.05 0.83
CA THR A 128 18.87 16.46 0.37
C THR A 128 19.91 15.41 0.78
N ASN A 129 20.63 14.84 -0.19
CA ASN A 129 21.73 13.91 0.05
C ASN A 129 22.97 14.40 -0.71
N ASN A 130 24.07 14.71 -0.01
CA ASN A 130 25.29 15.27 -0.60
C ASN A 130 25.02 16.48 -1.53
N ASP A 131 24.28 17.47 -1.04
CA ASP A 131 23.87 18.69 -1.78
C ASP A 131 22.99 18.44 -3.02
N GLN A 132 22.54 17.20 -3.23
CA GLN A 132 21.63 16.83 -4.32
C GLN A 132 20.23 16.55 -3.77
N LYS A 133 19.22 17.11 -4.43
CA LYS A 133 17.83 16.79 -4.15
C LYS A 133 17.50 15.41 -4.72
N VAL A 134 16.95 14.55 -3.86
CA VAL A 134 16.49 13.21 -4.23
C VAL A 134 15.02 13.10 -3.85
N SER A 135 14.18 12.80 -4.84
CA SER A 135 12.78 12.47 -4.59
C SER A 135 12.63 10.96 -4.41
N LEU A 136 11.93 10.55 -3.37
CA LEU A 136 11.68 9.16 -3.00
C LEU A 136 10.19 8.91 -2.85
N VAL A 137 9.80 7.65 -3.01
CA VAL A 137 8.44 7.16 -2.77
C VAL A 137 8.53 5.97 -1.81
N LYS A 138 7.60 5.94 -0.85
CA LYS A 138 7.47 4.87 0.14
C LYS A 138 6.32 3.96 -0.24
N VAL A 139 6.61 2.67 -0.33
CA VAL A 139 5.66 1.64 -0.73
C VAL A 139 5.57 0.61 0.39
N ARG A 140 4.37 0.03 0.57
CA ARG A 140 4.09 -0.99 1.57
C ARG A 140 3.55 -2.26 0.92
N ASN A 141 4.18 -3.38 1.22
CA ASN A 141 3.64 -4.71 0.98
C ASN A 141 2.67 -5.10 2.12
N PRO A 142 1.38 -5.37 1.83
CA PRO A 142 0.39 -5.75 2.84
C PRO A 142 0.73 -7.00 3.67
N TRP A 143 1.56 -7.91 3.14
CA TRP A 143 1.99 -9.11 3.87
C TRP A 143 2.94 -8.81 5.02
N GLY A 144 3.56 -7.64 5.01
CA GLY A 144 4.49 -7.19 6.05
C GLY A 144 5.80 -7.94 6.11
N ARG A 145 6.12 -8.81 5.13
CA ARG A 145 7.39 -9.52 4.98
C ARG A 145 7.55 -10.16 3.61
N GLY A 146 8.78 -10.46 3.22
CA GLY A 146 9.10 -11.42 2.16
C GLY A 146 9.01 -10.90 0.71
N GLY A 147 8.58 -9.64 0.54
CA GLY A 147 8.53 -8.95 -0.75
C GLY A 147 8.77 -7.45 -0.61
N GLU A 148 9.95 -7.08 -0.14
CA GLU A 148 10.43 -5.69 -0.07
C GLU A 148 11.42 -5.43 -1.19
N TRP A 149 11.50 -4.18 -1.64
CA TRP A 149 12.50 -3.76 -2.61
C TRP A 149 13.93 -4.03 -2.11
N ASN A 150 14.80 -4.57 -2.97
CA ASN A 150 16.19 -4.88 -2.63
C ASN A 150 17.25 -4.01 -3.35
N GLY A 151 16.82 -2.99 -4.10
CA GLY A 151 17.72 -2.08 -4.81
C GLY A 151 18.15 -0.87 -3.98
N ASN A 152 18.53 0.22 -4.66
CA ASN A 152 18.88 1.48 -3.98
C ASN A 152 17.71 2.00 -3.15
N TRP A 153 18.00 2.52 -1.95
CA TRP A 153 17.00 2.99 -0.97
C TRP A 153 16.17 1.92 -0.28
N SER A 154 16.40 0.63 -0.58
CA SER A 154 15.92 -0.47 0.26
C SER A 154 16.43 -0.34 1.69
N ASP A 155 15.78 -1.02 2.63
CA ASP A 155 16.14 -1.02 4.05
C ASP A 155 17.60 -1.37 4.33
N ASN A 156 18.17 -2.26 3.51
CA ASN A 156 19.56 -2.71 3.63
C ASN A 156 20.53 -1.96 2.72
N SER A 157 20.07 -0.95 1.97
CA SER A 157 20.89 -0.20 1.03
C SER A 157 21.97 0.61 1.75
N THR A 158 23.20 0.55 1.26
CA THR A 158 24.31 1.38 1.74
C THR A 158 24.16 2.85 1.35
N VAL A 159 23.19 3.20 0.49
CA VAL A 159 22.89 4.60 0.14
C VAL A 159 22.49 5.39 1.39
N TRP A 160 21.85 4.74 2.37
CA TRP A 160 21.51 5.36 3.65
C TRP A 160 22.73 5.80 4.45
N ASP A 161 23.91 5.25 4.21
CA ASP A 161 25.13 5.63 4.93
C ASP A 161 25.58 7.07 4.61
N THR A 162 25.14 7.63 3.47
CA THR A 162 25.46 9.02 3.08
C THR A 162 24.39 10.03 3.49
N VAL A 163 23.22 9.56 3.92
CA VAL A 163 22.07 10.41 4.27
C VAL A 163 22.22 10.88 5.72
N SER A 164 22.00 12.18 5.96
CA SER A 164 22.04 12.77 7.30
C SER A 164 20.96 12.18 8.21
N ASP A 165 21.19 12.22 9.52
CA ASP A 165 20.20 11.73 10.49
C ASP A 165 18.91 12.55 10.46
N GLU A 166 18.98 13.86 10.18
CA GLU A 166 17.81 14.74 10.02
C GLU A 166 16.91 14.29 8.86
N GLU A 167 17.49 13.96 7.70
CA GLU A 167 16.72 13.49 6.55
C GLU A 167 16.20 12.06 6.76
N LYS A 168 16.92 11.20 7.49
CA LYS A 168 16.42 9.88 7.92
C LYS A 168 15.23 10.00 8.86
N GLU A 169 15.28 10.93 9.82
CA GLU A 169 14.17 11.19 10.75
C GLU A 169 12.94 11.71 10.00
N LYS A 170 13.14 12.64 9.06
CA LYS A 170 12.09 13.16 8.18
C LYS A 170 11.39 12.06 7.37
N LEU A 171 12.17 11.11 6.83
CA LEU A 171 11.66 9.94 6.12
C LEU A 171 11.11 8.84 7.06
N LYS A 172 11.26 9.02 8.37
CA LYS A 172 10.97 7.98 9.39
C LYS A 172 11.62 6.66 9.01
N TYR A 173 12.84 6.72 8.47
CA TYR A 173 13.59 5.57 8.01
C TYR A 173 13.83 4.61 9.18
N LYS A 174 13.54 3.34 8.93
CA LYS A 174 13.80 2.24 9.85
C LYS A 174 14.35 1.09 9.01
N LYS A 175 15.29 0.35 9.57
CA LYS A 175 15.82 -0.86 8.94
C LYS A 175 15.07 -2.07 9.49
N LEU A 176 13.88 -2.32 8.96
CA LEU A 176 12.94 -3.32 9.49
C LEU A 176 12.25 -4.04 8.33
N ASN A 177 12.31 -5.38 8.35
CA ASN A 177 11.51 -6.19 7.42
C ASN A 177 10.05 -6.22 7.89
N ASP A 178 9.31 -5.15 7.61
CA ASP A 178 7.92 -4.92 8.01
C ASP A 178 6.96 -4.65 6.83
N GLY A 179 7.47 -4.83 5.61
CA GLY A 179 6.80 -4.62 4.33
C GLY A 179 6.91 -3.19 3.80
N GLU A 180 7.37 -2.22 4.59
CA GLU A 180 7.55 -0.84 4.16
C GLU A 180 8.96 -0.58 3.63
N PHE A 181 9.08 0.05 2.47
CA PHE A 181 10.39 0.37 1.90
C PHE A 181 10.33 1.66 1.09
N TRP A 182 11.47 2.34 1.03
CA TRP A 182 11.67 3.49 0.13
C TRP A 182 12.30 3.03 -1.19
N MET A 183 12.00 3.75 -2.26
CA MET A 183 12.68 3.61 -3.55
C MET A 183 12.74 4.95 -4.27
N SER A 184 13.63 5.05 -5.26
CA SER A 184 13.64 6.23 -6.14
C SER A 184 12.40 6.24 -7.03
N TRP A 185 11.97 7.42 -7.47
CA TRP A 185 10.89 7.50 -8.45
C TRP A 185 11.21 6.80 -9.77
N ASP A 186 12.47 6.81 -10.19
CA ASP A 186 12.87 6.16 -11.44
C ASP A 186 12.76 4.63 -11.32
N ASP A 187 13.15 4.08 -10.17
CA ASP A 187 12.92 2.67 -9.86
C ASP A 187 11.41 2.37 -9.78
N PHE A 188 10.62 3.24 -9.14
CA PHE A 188 9.17 3.06 -9.04
C PHE A 188 8.52 2.95 -10.43
N PHE A 189 8.78 3.92 -11.31
CA PHE A 189 8.27 3.88 -12.68
C PHE A 189 8.79 2.67 -13.45
N SER A 190 10.01 2.20 -13.19
CA SER A 190 10.61 1.09 -13.92
C SER A 190 10.12 -0.28 -13.47
N ASN A 191 9.61 -0.41 -12.23
CA ASN A 191 9.21 -1.69 -11.65
C ASN A 191 7.67 -1.86 -11.58
N PHE A 192 6.92 -0.78 -11.33
CA PHE A 192 5.45 -0.86 -11.21
C PHE A 192 4.76 -0.59 -12.55
N HIS A 193 3.68 -1.34 -12.81
CA HIS A 193 2.95 -1.27 -14.08
C HIS A 193 1.68 -0.43 -13.96
N ASN A 194 1.02 -0.46 -12.81
CA ASN A 194 -0.22 0.25 -12.55
C ASN A 194 -0.10 1.08 -11.27
N LEU A 195 -0.72 2.26 -11.29
CA LEU A 195 -0.90 3.14 -10.15
C LEU A 195 -2.38 3.53 -10.10
N SER A 196 -3.02 3.32 -8.97
CA SER A 196 -4.42 3.64 -8.72
C SER A 196 -4.50 4.64 -7.58
N MET A 197 -5.36 5.64 -7.72
CA MET A 197 -5.64 6.64 -6.71
C MET A 197 -7.13 6.70 -6.46
N CYS A 198 -7.53 6.61 -5.19
CA CYS A 198 -8.90 6.78 -4.77
C CYS A 198 -9.03 8.11 -4.01
N HIS A 199 -9.73 9.05 -4.62
CA HIS A 199 -10.01 10.37 -4.08
C HIS A 199 -11.30 10.33 -3.28
N CYS A 200 -11.18 10.38 -1.95
CA CYS A 200 -12.33 10.47 -1.07
C CYS A 200 -12.94 11.88 -1.14
N GLY A 201 -14.27 11.96 -1.24
CA GLY A 201 -15.00 13.23 -1.24
C GLY A 201 -15.11 13.82 0.17
N PRO A 202 -15.50 15.11 0.30
CA PRO A 202 -15.70 15.75 1.61
C PRO A 202 -16.65 14.96 2.51
N SER A 203 -17.72 14.39 1.94
CA SER A 203 -18.69 13.56 2.66
C SER A 203 -18.09 12.32 3.31
N THR A 204 -17.04 11.74 2.73
CA THR A 204 -16.34 10.58 3.32
C THR A 204 -15.56 11.01 4.56
N PHE A 205 -14.93 12.18 4.54
CA PHE A 205 -14.18 12.71 5.69
C PHE A 205 -15.09 13.29 6.78
N GLU A 206 -16.23 13.89 6.41
CA GLU A 206 -17.25 14.34 7.36
C GLU A 206 -17.80 13.14 8.17
N ALA A 207 -18.10 12.03 7.51
CA ALA A 207 -18.53 10.80 8.19
C ALA A 207 -17.46 10.24 9.15
N ILE A 208 -16.17 10.35 8.80
CA ILE A 208 -15.07 9.93 9.68
C ILE A 208 -14.95 10.86 10.89
N ALA A 209 -15.04 12.18 10.68
CA ALA A 209 -15.00 13.15 11.77
C ALA A 209 -16.17 12.96 12.75
N GLU A 210 -17.37 12.68 12.25
CA GLU A 210 -18.54 12.34 13.08
C GLU A 210 -18.33 11.06 13.90
N LEU A 211 -17.61 10.06 13.37
CA LEU A 211 -17.26 8.84 14.09
C LEU A 211 -16.20 9.09 15.18
N GLU A 212 -15.22 9.95 14.94
CA GLU A 212 -14.21 10.32 15.94
C GLU A 212 -14.81 11.12 17.12
N ASP A 213 -15.80 11.98 16.84
CA ASP A 213 -16.53 12.75 17.85
C ASP A 213 -17.62 11.93 18.56
N SER A 214 -17.91 10.71 18.09
CA SER A 214 -18.90 9.84 18.73
C SER A 214 -18.38 9.31 20.08
N PRO A 215 -19.23 9.28 21.13
CA PRO A 215 -18.82 8.78 22.43
C PRO A 215 -18.38 7.33 22.33
N LYS A 216 -17.10 7.06 22.66
CA LYS A 216 -16.55 5.71 22.67
C LYS A 216 -17.45 4.79 23.51
N PRO A 217 -17.72 3.56 23.05
CA PRO A 217 -18.53 2.62 23.81
C PRO A 217 -17.91 2.43 25.19
N VAL A 218 -18.72 2.66 26.22
CA VAL A 218 -18.32 2.48 27.61
C VAL A 218 -17.98 1.01 27.81
N ASP A 219 -16.75 0.73 28.20
CA ASP A 219 -16.32 -0.61 28.58
C ASP A 219 -17.18 -1.08 29.77
N GLN A 220 -18.04 -2.08 29.53
CA GLN A 220 -18.91 -2.63 30.56
C GLN A 220 -18.22 -3.74 31.39
N SER A 221 -16.93 -4.01 31.16
CA SER A 221 -16.21 -5.06 31.88
C SER A 221 -15.92 -4.75 33.36
N GLU A 222 -16.00 -3.48 33.78
CA GLU A 222 -15.74 -3.09 35.18
C GLU A 222 -16.97 -3.13 36.11
N LYS A 223 -18.17 -3.50 35.62
CA LYS A 223 -19.39 -3.47 36.46
C LYS A 223 -19.70 -4.74 37.27
N ASN A 224 -18.84 -5.76 37.24
CA ASN A 224 -19.05 -7.01 37.99
C ASN A 224 -17.96 -7.31 39.02
N ILE A 225 -17.62 -6.33 39.87
CA ILE A 225 -16.95 -6.59 41.15
C ILE A 225 -17.73 -5.85 42.24
N GLY A 226 -18.74 -6.52 42.78
CA GLY A 226 -19.57 -6.06 43.89
C GLY A 226 -20.25 -7.25 44.56
#